data_AF-A0A968X336-F1
#
_entry.id   AF-A0A968X336-F1
#
_cell.length_a   1.000
_cell.length_b   1.000
_cell.length_c   1.000
_cell.angle_alpha   90.00
_cell.angle_beta   90.00
_cell.angle_gamma   90.00
#
_symmetry.space_group_name_H-M   'P 1'
#
loop_
_entity.id
_entity.type
_entity.pdbx_description
1 polymer ?
#
loop_
_entity_poly.entity_id
_entity_poly.type
_entity_poly.pdbx_seq_one_letter_code
_entity_poly.pdbx_strand_id
1 'polypeptide(L)'
;MRDACYPGWAARIDGVETPIECADSLFRKIAVPSGRHQIEFSYEPQSVRIGAIVSLVGLLLWLALVAVVGAPSIMPACQKQR
;
A
#
# COMPACT_ATOMS: atom_id res chain seq x y z
N MET A 1 -19.90 5.74 13.94
CA MET A 1 -20.05 5.13 12.60
C MET A 1 -19.04 5.80 11.70
N ARG A 2 -18.00 5.07 11.24
CA ARG A 2 -16.80 5.62 10.58
C ARG A 2 -16.85 5.46 9.05
N ASP A 3 -18.06 5.26 8.51
CA ASP A 3 -18.28 4.81 7.13
C ASP A 3 -18.39 5.95 6.10
N ALA A 4 -18.10 7.19 6.53
CA ALA A 4 -18.16 8.39 5.72
C ALA A 4 -17.01 8.42 4.69
N CYS A 5 -17.30 8.06 3.44
CA CYS A 5 -16.54 8.47 2.25
C CYS A 5 -15.00 8.38 2.40
N TYR A 6 -14.46 7.23 2.85
CA TYR A 6 -13.02 7.10 3.00
C TYR A 6 -12.33 7.08 1.61
N PRO A 7 -11.30 7.90 1.37
CA PRO A 7 -10.58 7.89 0.10
C PRO A 7 -9.85 6.55 -0.09
N GLY A 8 -9.85 6.01 -1.32
CA GLY A 8 -9.20 4.74 -1.68
C GLY A 8 -10.12 3.62 -2.17
N TRP A 9 -11.42 3.88 -2.30
CA TRP A 9 -12.35 2.97 -2.99
C TRP A 9 -12.39 3.29 -4.48
N ALA A 10 -12.29 2.25 -5.30
CA ALA A 10 -12.55 2.28 -6.74
C ALA A 10 -13.80 1.45 -7.03
N ALA A 11 -14.64 1.91 -7.95
CA ALA A 11 -15.81 1.17 -8.43
C ALA A 11 -15.68 0.92 -9.92
N ARG A 12 -16.10 -0.27 -10.37
CA ARG A 12 -16.18 -0.64 -11.77
C ARG A 12 -17.57 -1.16 -12.09
N ILE A 13 -18.11 -0.76 -13.23
CA ILE A 13 -19.36 -1.29 -13.79
C ILE A 13 -18.97 -2.03 -15.07
N ASP A 14 -19.21 -3.34 -15.12
CA ASP A 14 -18.84 -4.22 -16.23
C ASP A 14 -17.34 -4.08 -16.65
N GLY A 15 -16.46 -3.87 -15.66
CA GLY A 15 -15.02 -3.68 -15.86
C GLY A 15 -14.58 -2.25 -16.18
N VAL A 16 -15.50 -1.30 -16.35
CA VAL A 16 -15.18 0.11 -16.62
C VAL A 16 -15.15 0.92 -15.32
N GLU A 17 -14.05 1.62 -15.06
CA GLU A 17 -13.91 2.48 -13.87
C GLU A 17 -14.97 3.58 -13.86
N THR A 18 -15.72 3.63 -12.76
CA THR A 18 -16.83 4.56 -12.56
C THR A 18 -16.52 5.41 -11.33
N PRO A 19 -16.58 6.75 -11.45
CA PRO A 19 -16.33 7.64 -10.33
C PRO A 19 -17.35 7.40 -9.22
N ILE A 20 -16.85 7.24 -7.98
CA ILE A 20 -17.68 7.16 -6.78
C ILE A 20 -17.96 8.59 -6.33
N GLU A 21 -19.22 8.98 -6.34
CA GLU A 21 -19.64 10.25 -5.76
C GLU A 21 -20.05 10.04 -4.30
N CYS A 22 -19.72 10.99 -3.43
CA CYS A 22 -20.18 10.96 -2.04
C CYS A 22 -21.50 11.73 -1.93
N ALA A 23 -22.58 11.00 -1.67
CA ALA A 23 -23.88 11.57 -1.33
C ALA A 23 -23.95 11.83 0.17
N ASP A 24 -24.44 13.02 0.55
CA ASP A 24 -24.71 13.44 1.93
C ASP A 24 -23.53 13.22 2.91
N SER A 25 -22.30 13.26 2.39
CA SER A 25 -21.04 13.07 3.13
C SER A 25 -20.89 11.75 3.90
N LEU A 26 -21.86 10.84 3.78
CA LEU A 26 -21.94 9.59 4.55
C LEU A 26 -22.07 8.36 3.65
N PHE A 27 -22.60 8.51 2.45
CA PHE A 27 -22.90 7.39 1.54
C PHE A 27 -22.13 7.49 0.23
N ARG A 28 -21.70 6.35 -0.28
CA ARG A 28 -21.08 6.22 -1.61
C ARG A 28 -22.18 5.92 -2.61
N LYS A 29 -22.26 6.69 -3.69
CA LYS A 29 -23.18 6.45 -4.81
C LYS A 29 -22.38 6.29 -6.11
N ILE A 30 -22.90 5.43 -6.98
CA ILE A 30 -22.45 5.25 -8.36
C ILE A 30 -23.68 5.27 -9.25
N ALA A 31 -23.58 5.97 -10.38
CA ALA A 31 -24.65 5.99 -11.38
C ALA A 31 -24.61 4.69 -12.18
N VAL A 32 -25.60 3.81 -11.99
CA VAL A 32 -25.70 2.54 -12.70
C VAL A 32 -26.74 2.67 -13.81
N PRO A 33 -26.40 2.36 -15.08
CA PRO A 33 -27.36 2.36 -16.16
C PRO A 33 -28.47 1.30 -15.95
N SER A 34 -29.61 1.49 -16.61
CA SER A 34 -30.73 0.56 -16.49
C SER A 34 -30.39 -0.78 -17.16
N GLY A 35 -30.46 -1.88 -16.42
CA GLY A 35 -30.19 -3.21 -16.96
C GLY A 35 -29.58 -4.15 -15.92
N ARG A 36 -28.99 -5.25 -16.41
CA ARG A 36 -28.16 -6.14 -15.61
C ARG A 36 -26.71 -5.73 -15.80
N HIS A 37 -26.08 -5.31 -14.72
CA HIS A 37 -24.69 -4.88 -14.68
C HIS A 37 -23.97 -5.57 -13.53
N GLN A 38 -22.71 -5.90 -13.73
CA GLN A 38 -21.82 -6.38 -12.69
C GLN A 38 -21.12 -5.17 -12.07
N ILE A 39 -21.25 -5.04 -10.75
CA ILE A 39 -20.62 -3.95 -9.99
C ILE A 39 -19.50 -4.55 -9.15
N GLU A 40 -18.30 -4.01 -9.31
CA GLU A 40 -17.13 -4.40 -8.54
C GLU A 40 -16.64 -3.20 -7.72
N PHE A 41 -16.52 -3.40 -6.41
CA PHE A 41 -15.95 -2.42 -5.49
C PHE A 41 -14.60 -2.94 -4.98
N SER A 42 -13.54 -2.23 -5.31
CA SER A 42 -12.16 -2.59 -4.95
C SER A 42 -11.60 -1.53 -4.01
N TYR A 43 -11.01 -1.96 -2.90
CA TYR A 43 -10.32 -1.05 -1.99
C TYR A 43 -8.83 -1.02 -2.34
N GLU A 44 -8.40 0.02 -3.05
CA GLU A 44 -7.03 0.24 -3.49
C GLU A 44 -6.47 1.57 -2.96
N PRO A 45 -6.25 1.69 -1.63
CA PRO A 45 -5.71 2.91 -1.05
C PRO A 45 -4.25 3.13 -1.47
N GLN A 46 -3.96 4.32 -2.01
CA GLN A 46 -2.59 4.72 -2.36
C GLN A 46 -1.64 4.67 -1.14
N SER A 47 -2.15 4.86 0.07
CA SER A 47 -1.38 4.81 1.32
C SER A 47 -0.73 3.45 1.56
N VAL A 48 -1.35 2.34 1.15
CA VAL A 48 -0.76 1.01 1.28
C VAL A 48 0.42 0.84 0.33
N ARG A 49 0.30 1.32 -0.92
CA ARG A 49 1.43 1.30 -1.87
C ARG A 49 2.59 2.17 -1.38
N ILE A 50 2.31 3.38 -0.89
CA ILE A 50 3.33 4.28 -0.35
C ILE A 50 3.98 3.67 0.90
N GLY A 51 3.17 3.14 1.83
CA GLY A 51 3.66 2.50 3.05
C GLY A 51 4.56 1.30 2.76
N ALA A 52 4.21 0.49 1.76
CA ALA A 52 5.05 -0.63 1.32
C ALA A 52 6.41 -0.16 0.78
N ILE A 53 6.44 0.89 -0.06
CA ILE A 53 7.68 1.48 -0.58
C ILE A 53 8.53 2.03 0.57
N VAL A 54 7.94 2.81 1.48
CA VAL A 54 8.64 3.38 2.64
C VAL A 54 9.22 2.28 3.53
N SER A 55 8.45 1.22 3.78
CA SER A 55 8.90 0.08 4.58
C SER A 55 10.07 -0.65 3.91
N LEU A 56 10.00 -0.86 2.60
CA LEU A 56 11.08 -1.49 1.84
C LEU A 56 12.36 -0.65 1.86
N VAL A 57 12.25 0.66 1.63
CA VAL A 57 13.40 1.58 1.70
C VAL A 57 13.99 1.60 3.10
N GLY A 58 13.16 1.68 4.14
CA GLY A 58 13.59 1.63 5.53
C GLY A 58 14.32 0.33 5.87
N LEU A 59 13.81 -0.80 5.40
CA LEU A 59 14.45 -2.11 5.58
C LEU A 59 15.81 -2.17 4.87
N LEU A 60 15.92 -1.67 3.64
CA LEU A 60 17.18 -1.64 2.90
C LEU A 60 18.22 -0.74 3.59
N LEU A 61 17.81 0.43 4.06
CA LEU A 61 18.68 1.34 4.82
C LEU A 61 19.15 0.71 6.14
N TRP A 62 18.25 0.02 6.83
CA TRP A 62 18.57 -0.69 8.07
C TRP A 62 19.57 -1.83 7.82
N LEU A 63 19.36 -2.64 6.78
CA LEU A 63 20.28 -3.69 6.38
C LEU A 63 21.64 -3.12 5.96
N ALA A 64 21.67 -2.02 5.21
CA ALA A 64 22.89 -1.33 4.82
C ALA A 64 23.66 -0.81 6.05
N LEU A 65 22.95 -0.20 7.01
CA LEU A 65 23.54 0.26 8.26
C LEU A 65 24.12 -0.91 9.07
N VAL A 66 23.38 -2.01 9.22
CA VAL A 66 23.86 -3.22 9.90
C VAL A 66 25.06 -3.82 9.17
N ALA A 67 25.10 -3.81 7.84
CA ALA A 67 26.25 -4.28 7.08
C ALA A 67 27.49 -3.38 7.31
N VAL A 68 27.33 -2.05 7.30
CA VAL A 68 28.43 -1.10 7.53
C VAL A 68 28.93 -1.15 8.98
N VAL A 69 28.04 -1.31 9.96
CA VAL A 69 28.39 -1.35 11.40
C VAL A 69 28.79 -2.75 11.86
N GLY A 70 28.35 -3.80 11.17
CA GLY A 70 28.72 -5.20 11.40
C GLY A 70 30.02 -5.61 10.70
N ALA A 71 30.36 -5.00 9.58
CA ALA A 71 31.63 -5.21 8.86
C ALA A 71 32.93 -4.94 9.64
N PRO A 72 33.03 -4.03 10.64
CA PRO A 72 34.27 -3.83 11.38
C PRO A 72 34.55 -4.94 12.43
N SER A 73 33.59 -5.83 12.74
CA SER A 73 33.75 -6.82 13.82
C SER A 73 33.86 -8.29 13.36
N ILE A 74 33.65 -8.61 12.08
CA ILE A 74 33.74 -10.01 11.58
C ILE A 74 35.15 -10.42 11.13
N MET A 75 36.16 -9.58 11.37
CA MET A 75 37.56 -10.02 11.36
C MET A 75 38.07 -10.19 12.79
N PRO A 76 37.69 -11.26 13.54
CA PRO A 76 38.64 -11.79 14.47
C PRO A 76 39.78 -12.36 13.62
N ALA A 77 40.95 -11.77 13.82
CA ALA A 77 42.23 -12.19 13.32
C ALA A 77 42.29 -13.68 12.97
N CYS A 78 42.71 -13.99 11.76
CA CYS A 78 43.42 -15.22 11.45
C CYS A 78 44.47 -15.41 12.56
N GLN A 79 44.17 -16.30 13.52
CA GLN A 79 45.05 -16.80 14.57
C GLN A 79 46.20 -17.55 13.89
N LYS A 80 47.08 -16.78 13.26
CA LYS A 80 48.36 -17.20 12.73
C LYS A 80 49.40 -16.59 13.64
N GLN A 81 49.59 -17.21 14.80
CA GLN A 81 50.80 -17.02 15.58
C GLN A 81 51.19 -18.34 16.23
N ARG A 82 52.02 -19.07 15.47
CA ARG A 82 53.14 -19.96 15.85
C ARG A 82 53.02 -20.78 17.14
#